data_AF-A0A426JJA3-F1
#
_entry.id   AF-A0A426JJA3-F1
#
_cell.length_a   1.000
_cell.length_b   1.000
_cell.length_c   1.000
_cell.angle_alpha   90.00
_cell.angle_beta   90.00
_cell.angle_gamma   90.00
#
_symmetry.space_group_name_H-M   'P 1'
#
loop_
_entity.id
_entity.type
_entity.pdbx_description
1 polymer ?
#
loop_
_entity_poly.entity_id
_entity_poly.type
_entity_poly.pdbx_seq_one_letter_code
_entity_poly.pdbx_strand_id
1 'polypeptide(L)'
;MVIGLVALVVTLAAVIAAAGHAGYLAMLTSAAKKRPGGQPAVDFAKKRYPVAGVGLGVTLLAMLIGSGDTVGADVFATLLGLGGGVGSVKALQSTQSRFRKGDF
;
A
#
# COMPACT_ATOMS: atom_id res chain seq x y z
N MET A 1 7.23 -10.70 23.92
CA MET A 1 6.26 -11.64 23.31
C MET A 1 4.96 -10.96 22.85
N VAL A 2 4.19 -10.27 23.72
CA VAL A 2 2.91 -9.65 23.30
C VAL A 2 3.09 -8.56 22.23
N ILE A 3 4.11 -7.70 22.35
CA ILE A 3 4.41 -6.64 21.37
C ILE A 3 4.76 -7.21 20.00
N GLY A 4 5.57 -8.28 19.94
CA GLY A 4 5.93 -8.94 18.68
C GLY A 4 4.75 -9.61 17.99
N LEU A 5 3.81 -10.20 18.73
CA LEU A 5 2.57 -10.75 18.15
C LEU A 5 1.70 -9.65 17.53
N VAL A 6 1.53 -8.51 18.22
CA VAL A 6 0.78 -7.38 17.69
C VAL A 6 1.46 -6.81 16.44
N ALA A 7 2.79 -6.63 16.48
CA ALA A 7 3.57 -6.16 15.33
C ALA A 7 3.44 -7.11 14.12
N LEU A 8 3.47 -8.42 14.35
CA LEU A 8 3.26 -9.44 13.33
C LEU A 8 1.86 -9.30 12.70
N VAL A 9 0.80 -9.20 13.50
CA VAL A 9 -0.59 -9.06 13.00
C VAL A 9 -0.76 -7.79 12.18
N VAL A 10 -0.23 -6.66 12.66
CA VAL A 10 -0.28 -5.37 11.95
C VAL A 10 0.46 -5.46 10.62
N THR A 11 1.65 -6.06 10.63
CA THR A 11 2.46 -6.23 9.41
C THR A 11 1.77 -7.16 8.41
N LEU A 12 1.14 -8.24 8.89
CA LEU A 12 0.36 -9.15 8.06
C LEU A 12 -0.83 -8.44 7.40
N ALA A 13 -1.57 -7.63 8.16
CA ALA A 13 -2.67 -6.82 7.64
C ALA A 13 -2.19 -5.82 6.58
N ALA A 14 -1.03 -5.20 6.76
CA ALA A 14 -0.43 -4.30 5.79
C ALA A 14 -0.05 -5.03 4.48
N VAL A 15 0.55 -6.22 4.59
CA VAL A 15 0.88 -7.06 3.42
C VAL A 15 -0.38 -7.46 2.65
N ILE A 16 -1.42 -7.91 3.34
CA ILE A 16 -2.72 -8.27 2.71
C ILE A 16 -3.32 -7.07 1.99
N ALA A 17 -3.30 -5.89 2.61
CA ALA A 17 -3.83 -4.67 2.00
C ALA A 17 -3.03 -4.26 0.74
N ALA A 18 -1.70 -4.30 0.81
CA ALA A 18 -0.83 -3.97 -0.33
C ALA A 18 -0.99 -4.97 -1.47
N ALA A 19 -1.06 -6.27 -1.15
CA ALA A 19 -1.31 -7.34 -2.12
C ALA A 19 -2.68 -7.21 -2.77
N GLY A 20 -3.72 -6.90 -1.98
CA GLY A 20 -5.07 -6.64 -2.47
C GLY A 20 -5.11 -5.45 -3.43
N HIS A 21 -4.41 -4.36 -3.12
CA HIS A 21 -4.35 -3.19 -4.00
C HIS A 21 -3.65 -3.50 -5.33
N ALA A 22 -2.49 -4.18 -5.28
CA ALA A 22 -1.77 -4.60 -6.46
C ALA A 22 -2.60 -5.59 -7.32
N GLY A 23 -3.22 -6.57 -6.66
CA GLY A 23 -4.10 -7.55 -7.30
C GLY A 23 -5.34 -6.91 -7.94
N TYR A 24 -5.94 -5.92 -7.28
CA TYR A 24 -7.08 -5.16 -7.82
C TYR A 24 -6.69 -4.39 -9.09
N LEU A 25 -5.54 -3.70 -9.10
CA LEU A 25 -5.04 -3.02 -10.30
C LEU A 25 -4.74 -4.01 -11.44
N ALA A 26 -4.19 -5.19 -11.11
CA ALA A 26 -3.98 -6.27 -12.06
C ALA A 26 -5.29 -6.76 -12.69
N MET A 27 -6.30 -7.02 -11.86
CA MET A 27 -7.61 -7.46 -12.31
C MET A 27 -8.32 -6.38 -13.15
N LEU A 28 -8.31 -5.12 -12.69
CA LEU A 28 -8.88 -3.99 -13.42
C LEU A 28 -8.23 -3.83 -14.80
N THR A 29 -6.90 -3.91 -14.87
CA THR A 29 -6.18 -3.82 -16.15
C THR A 29 -6.52 -4.98 -17.08
N SER A 30 -6.61 -6.20 -16.56
CA SER A 30 -6.99 -7.39 -17.33
C SER A 30 -8.42 -7.30 -17.88
N ALA A 31 -9.37 -6.84 -17.04
CA ALA A 31 -10.75 -6.65 -17.44
C ALA A 31 -10.91 -5.50 -18.45
N ALA A 32 -10.24 -4.37 -18.22
CA ALA A 32 -10.30 -3.19 -19.08
C ALA A 32 -9.72 -3.45 -20.48
N LYS A 33 -8.63 -4.23 -20.59
CA LYS A 33 -8.05 -4.64 -21.88
C LYS A 33 -9.01 -5.47 -22.76
N LYS A 34 -9.96 -6.18 -22.15
CA LYS A 34 -10.93 -7.02 -22.86
C LYS A 34 -12.16 -6.25 -23.36
N ARG A 35 -12.31 -4.98 -22.99
CA ARG A 35 -13.48 -4.15 -23.35
C ARG A 35 -13.12 -3.04 -24.36
N PRO A 36 -13.90 -2.87 -25.44
CA PRO A 36 -13.78 -1.70 -26.31
C PRO A 36 -13.97 -0.41 -25.48
N GLY A 37 -13.06 0.55 -25.63
CA GLY A 37 -13.07 1.80 -24.86
C GLY A 37 -12.50 1.70 -23.43
N GLY A 38 -11.98 0.55 -23.01
CA GLY A 38 -11.37 0.36 -21.68
C GLY A 38 -9.99 1.01 -21.49
N GLN A 39 -9.43 1.61 -22.54
CA GLN A 39 -8.07 2.15 -22.54
C GLN A 39 -7.80 3.20 -21.44
N PRO A 40 -8.71 4.14 -21.12
CA PRO A 40 -8.49 5.10 -20.03
C PRO A 40 -8.30 4.42 -18.67
N ALA A 41 -9.00 3.31 -18.41
CA ALA A 41 -8.85 2.54 -17.17
C ALA A 41 -7.51 1.80 -17.13
N VAL A 42 -7.01 1.32 -18.27
CA VAL A 42 -5.67 0.73 -18.40
C VAL A 42 -4.59 1.78 -18.11
N ASP A 43 -4.70 2.97 -18.67
CA ASP A 43 -3.71 4.04 -18.49
C ASP A 43 -3.71 4.59 -17.06
N PHE A 44 -4.89 4.67 -16.45
CA PHE A 44 -5.04 4.98 -15.04
C PHE A 44 -4.34 3.95 -14.14
N ALA A 45 -4.58 2.66 -14.40
CA ALA A 45 -3.94 1.59 -13.63
C ALA A 45 -2.42 1.60 -13.81
N LYS A 46 -1.93 1.78 -15.05
CA LYS A 46 -0.49 1.94 -15.39
C LYS A 46 0.20 3.01 -14.56
N LYS A 47 -0.43 4.17 -14.36
CA LYS A 47 0.13 5.25 -13.51
C LYS A 47 0.22 4.87 -12.03
N ARG A 48 -0.56 3.89 -11.57
CA ARG A 48 -0.62 3.47 -10.15
C ARG A 48 0.16 2.20 -9.83
N TYR A 49 0.48 1.38 -10.82
CA TYR A 49 1.34 0.20 -10.62
C TYR A 49 2.65 0.49 -9.90
N PRO A 50 3.39 1.59 -10.19
CA PRO A 50 4.61 1.89 -9.45
C PRO A 50 4.35 2.10 -7.95
N VAL A 51 3.28 2.83 -7.60
CA VAL A 51 2.92 3.08 -6.20
C VAL A 51 2.51 1.79 -5.50
N ALA A 52 1.70 0.96 -6.16
CA ALA A 52 1.28 -0.33 -5.62
C ALA A 52 2.47 -1.30 -5.46
N GLY A 53 3.37 -1.34 -6.44
CA GLY A 53 4.57 -2.16 -6.41
C GLY A 53 5.54 -1.74 -5.30
N VAL A 54 5.79 -0.44 -5.14
CA VAL A 54 6.59 0.10 -4.03
C VAL A 54 5.93 -0.21 -2.69
N GLY A 55 4.62 0.02 -2.56
CA GLY A 55 3.88 -0.29 -1.33
C GLY A 55 3.98 -1.77 -0.93
N LEU A 56 3.74 -2.68 -1.88
CA LEU A 56 3.91 -4.11 -1.67
C LEU A 56 5.35 -4.45 -1.27
N GLY A 57 6.34 -3.97 -2.02
CA GLY A 57 7.75 -4.22 -1.74
C GLY A 57 8.19 -3.75 -0.36
N VAL A 58 7.76 -2.56 0.07
CA VAL A 58 8.05 -2.03 1.41
C VAL A 58 7.39 -2.89 2.50
N THR A 59 6.13 -3.29 2.33
CA THR A 59 5.45 -4.12 3.33
C THR A 59 6.06 -5.52 3.46
N LEU A 60 6.46 -6.14 2.35
CA LEU A 60 7.16 -7.43 2.36
C LEU A 60 8.55 -7.31 2.97
N LEU A 61 9.27 -6.23 2.69
CA LEU A 61 10.56 -5.95 3.31
C LEU A 61 10.43 -5.75 4.83
N ALA A 62 9.41 -5.01 5.27
CA ALA A 62 9.11 -4.83 6.70
C ALA A 62 8.77 -6.16 7.38
N MET A 63 7.99 -7.03 6.72
CA MET A 63 7.69 -8.38 7.21
C MET A 63 8.94 -9.25 7.32
N LEU A 64 9.83 -9.20 6.31
CA LEU A 64 11.08 -9.95 6.32
C LEU A 64 12.00 -9.48 7.45
N ILE A 65 12.17 -8.17 7.61
CA ILE A 65 12.97 -7.58 8.69
C ILE A 65 12.37 -7.97 10.06
N GLY A 66 11.07 -7.77 10.26
CA GLY A 66 10.38 -8.11 11.50
C GLY A 66 10.28 -9.61 11.82
N SER A 67 10.67 -10.49 10.88
CA SER A 67 10.78 -11.94 11.13
C SER A 67 12.11 -12.35 11.79
N GLY A 68 13.08 -11.44 11.88
CA GLY A 68 14.35 -11.64 12.59
C GLY A 68 14.26 -11.30 14.09
N ASP A 69 14.96 -12.07 14.93
CA ASP A 69 14.85 -12.06 16.40
C ASP A 69 15.52 -10.84 17.09
N THR A 70 15.43 -9.66 16.49
CA THR A 70 16.11 -8.45 16.99
C THR A 70 15.15 -7.29 17.21
N VAL A 71 15.20 -6.71 18.40
CA VAL A 71 14.38 -5.55 18.83
C VAL A 71 14.53 -4.34 17.88
N GLY A 72 15.69 -4.19 17.23
CA GLY A 72 15.93 -3.13 16.23
C GLY A 72 15.09 -3.29 14.96
N ALA A 73 14.79 -4.52 14.55
CA ALA A 73 13.96 -4.81 13.39
C ALA A 73 12.49 -4.43 13.62
N ASP A 74 11.96 -4.71 14.82
CA ASP A 74 10.61 -4.32 15.22
C ASP A 74 10.42 -2.81 15.27
N VAL A 75 11.40 -2.06 15.79
CA VAL A 75 11.36 -0.59 15.86
C VAL A 75 11.42 0.02 14.46
N PHE A 76 12.28 -0.47 13.57
CA PHE A 76 12.35 -0.01 12.19
C PHE A 76 11.08 -0.34 11.38
N ALA A 77 10.52 -1.55 11.56
CA ALA A 77 9.28 -1.96 10.92
C ALA A 77 8.09 -1.12 11.41
N THR A 78 8.05 -0.82 12.72
CA THR A 78 7.04 0.06 13.33
C THR A 78 7.19 1.50 12.83
N LEU A 79 8.41 2.04 12.72
CA LEU A 79 8.66 3.39 12.19
C LEU A 79 8.36 3.51 10.69
N LEU A 80 8.65 2.48 9.89
CA LEU A 80 8.26 2.42 8.48
C LEU A 80 6.74 2.29 8.32
N GLY A 81 6.09 1.47 9.14
CA GLY A 81 4.63 1.32 9.18
C GLY A 81 3.92 2.60 9.62
N LEU A 82 4.43 3.27 10.67
CA LEU A 82 3.94 4.57 11.15
C LEU A 82 4.21 5.69 10.15
N GLY A 83 5.42 5.76 9.60
CA GLY A 83 5.81 6.78 8.61
C GLY A 83 5.03 6.66 7.31
N GLY A 84 4.84 5.44 6.81
CA GLY A 84 4.01 5.15 5.64
C GLY A 84 2.53 5.43 5.90
N GLY A 85 1.99 5.00 7.04
CA GLY A 85 0.60 5.21 7.43
C GLY A 85 0.22 6.68 7.58
N VAL A 86 1.05 7.47 8.28
CA VAL A 86 0.83 8.91 8.44
C VAL A 86 0.93 9.65 7.10
N GLY A 87 1.88 9.26 6.24
CA GLY A 87 2.00 9.80 4.89
C GLY A 87 0.75 9.54 4.03
N SER A 88 0.22 8.32 4.07
CA SER A 88 -0.99 7.93 3.35
C SER A 88 -2.25 8.65 3.84
N VAL A 89 -2.42 8.83 5.16
CA VAL A 89 -3.55 9.59 5.73
C VAL A 89 -3.49 11.05 5.31
N LYS A 90 -2.29 11.66 5.34
CA LYS A 90 -2.10 13.06 4.95
C LYS A 90 -2.35 13.27 3.46
N ALA A 91 -1.92 12.33 2.62
CA ALA A 91 -2.23 12.33 1.20
C ALA A 91 -3.75 12.22 0.95
N LEU A 92 -4.44 11.34 1.67
CA LEU A 92 -5.89 11.17 1.56
C LEU A 92 -6.66 12.43 1.98
N GLN A 93 -6.27 13.06 3.09
CA GLN A 93 -6.86 14.32 3.55
C GLN A 93 -6.62 15.47 2.58
N SER A 94 -5.41 15.55 2.00
CA SER A 94 -5.07 16.54 0.98
C SER A 94 -5.95 16.36 -0.27
N THR A 95 -6.07 15.12 -0.77
CA THR A 95 -6.95 14.80 -1.90
C THR A 95 -8.42 15.12 -1.60
N GLN A 96 -8.93 14.76 -0.42
CA GLN A 96 -10.30 15.10 -0.02
C GLN A 96 -10.54 16.61 0.12
N SER A 97 -9.55 17.34 0.63
CA SER A 97 -9.61 18.80 0.72
C SER A 97 -9.68 19.43 -0.67
N ARG A 98 -8.83 18.99 -1.59
CA ARG A 98 -8.80 19.48 -2.97
C ARG A 98 -10.10 19.17 -3.71
N PHE A 99 -10.63 17.96 -3.56
CA PHE A 99 -11.95 17.59 -4.09
C PHE A 99 -13.08 18.45 -3.52
N ARG A 100 -13.09 18.71 -2.21
CA ARG A 100 -14.11 19.58 -1.58
C ARG A 100 -14.02 21.04 -2.03
N LYS A 101 -12.83 21.51 -2.39
CA LYS A 101 -12.59 22.87 -2.86
C LYS A 101 -12.83 23.06 -4.36
N GLY A 102 -13.02 21.97 -5.11
CA GLY A 102 -13.13 22.02 -6.57
C GLY A 102 -11.79 22.18 -7.29
N ASP A 103 -10.67 22.10 -6.57
CA ASP A 103 -9.31 22.25 -7.09
C ASP A 103 -8.74 20.87 -7.50
N PHE A 104 -9.31 20.25 -8.52
CA PHE A 104 -8.81 18.97 -9.05
C PHE A 104 -7.64 19.20 -10.02
#